data_AF-A0A0J1J0A7-F1
#
_entry.id   AF-A0A0J1J0A7-F1
#
_cell.length_a   1.000
_cell.length_b   1.000
_cell.length_c   1.000
_cell.angle_alpha   90.00
_cell.angle_beta   90.00
_cell.angle_gamma   90.00
#
_symmetry.space_group_name_H-M   'P 1'
#
loop_
_entity.id
_entity.type
_entity.pdbx_description
1 polymer ?
#
loop_
_entity_poly.entity_id
_entity_poly.type
_entity_poly.pdbx_seq_one_letter_code
_entity_poly.pdbx_strand_id
1 'polypeptide(L)'
;MKKIISSAFLIMFLFVLCIIPAQAEEETKTVKIGNNVHVTINEKTQEAIISGSGDTFNYDQDGFDTSGRYENPLRRGKHYKLIINEGVTSIGDYLFANINPIEGIDIPKGVTRIGKYAISGIDIMYVKLPDTLKIIEEYALASLPNVKQLNLPAGLTFIGKSAFSNMGITEIKIPSKIKTIEDNTFNSCTSLTKIELPPTITSIGRNAFWYSQALTTINLPNSLKTIGENAFEGCILLTDINIPGSMQTIGTNAFAGCRRLFNVTMQEGVRTIAGNAFDGCIRLQTMTLPSTIQSIGSYAFNQCTRLRSVIVRNGNAKLGSGVFNGCPVTLSASKGSRVQAYAKSNGIGFQDNGSYAIPFVTQEYISGSFRYKVLTSGSNGGTVQVIAPINNKKTKLTIPATVKLNTYNFTVTSIAKNAFKSNKKLKSVNIGKYVTSIGDRAFYNCSALTTLKFGNKVNEIGKAAFRGCFNLKKVKLPTRVTTVKDELFYGCKRLTNVTLGNNTTTVGNSAFSGCTGLKSITIPSKVKTIGNKAFYNCKNLKKITVKGTALKKVGGSALKKINSWATIKVPKSKVSKYTKLFRGKGQSKTVKVSK
;
A
#
# COMPACT_ATOMS: atom_id res chain seq x y z
N MET A 1 107.33 -30.03 38.76
CA MET A 1 107.16 -31.50 38.66
C MET A 1 105.67 -31.83 38.60
N LYS A 2 105.28 -32.70 37.64
CA LYS A 2 103.93 -33.26 37.31
C LYS A 2 103.01 -32.35 36.47
N LYS A 3 103.01 -32.48 35.12
CA LYS A 3 102.31 -33.45 34.20
C LYS A 3 100.88 -32.97 33.86
N ILE A 4 100.62 -32.27 32.74
CA ILE A 4 100.39 -32.67 31.31
C ILE A 4 99.09 -33.48 31.07
N ILE A 5 98.36 -33.09 29.99
CA ILE A 5 97.38 -33.80 29.12
C ILE A 5 95.91 -33.43 29.42
N SER A 6 95.02 -32.96 28.51
CA SER A 6 95.05 -32.74 27.05
C SER A 6 93.72 -32.11 26.55
N SER A 7 93.82 -31.39 25.43
CA SER A 7 92.82 -31.20 24.34
C SER A 7 91.55 -30.39 24.61
N ALA A 8 91.11 -29.46 23.75
CA ALA A 8 91.48 -29.16 22.36
C ALA A 8 91.18 -27.68 22.02
N PHE A 9 92.05 -27.08 21.18
CA PHE A 9 91.77 -26.24 20.00
C PHE A 9 90.50 -25.35 19.99
N LEU A 10 90.47 -24.09 19.54
CA LEU A 10 91.42 -23.20 18.87
C LEU A 10 90.69 -21.85 18.64
N ILE A 11 91.30 -20.73 19.07
CA ILE A 11 91.43 -19.42 18.39
C ILE A 11 90.18 -18.81 17.71
N MET A 12 89.71 -17.61 18.11
CA MET A 12 90.25 -16.31 17.66
C MET A 12 89.41 -15.10 18.13
N PHE A 13 90.14 -14.08 18.59
CA PHE A 13 89.88 -12.63 18.62
C PHE A 13 88.56 -12.07 18.08
N LEU A 14 88.00 -11.09 18.81
CA LEU A 14 87.43 -9.91 18.18
C LEU A 14 87.78 -8.62 18.93
N PHE A 15 88.29 -7.69 18.12
CA PHE A 15 88.76 -6.35 18.41
C PHE A 15 87.63 -5.39 18.80
N VAL A 16 88.05 -4.32 19.47
CA VAL A 16 87.27 -3.19 19.95
C VAL A 16 87.04 -2.14 18.85
N LEU A 17 85.90 -1.44 18.95
CA LEU A 17 85.51 -0.10 18.44
C LEU A 17 84.84 0.07 17.06
N CYS A 18 83.75 0.87 17.13
CA CYS A 18 83.02 1.60 16.09
C CYS A 18 82.00 0.85 15.22
N ILE A 19 80.73 0.81 15.67
CA ILE A 19 79.58 1.05 14.78
C ILE A 19 78.61 2.02 15.47
N ILE A 20 78.44 3.17 14.83
CA ILE A 20 77.47 4.24 15.08
C ILE A 20 76.05 3.64 15.12
N PRO A 21 75.14 4.00 16.06
CA PRO A 21 73.73 3.73 15.84
C PRO A 21 73.21 4.76 14.83
N ALA A 22 73.31 4.44 13.55
CA ALA A 22 72.52 5.09 12.51
C ALA A 22 71.12 4.45 12.51
N GLN A 23 70.09 5.28 12.26
CA GLN A 23 68.67 4.98 12.10
C GLN A 23 67.81 4.93 13.37
N ALA A 24 67.64 6.11 13.97
CA ALA A 24 66.30 6.54 14.37
C ALA A 24 65.74 7.40 13.23
N GLU A 25 65.03 6.81 12.25
CA GLU A 25 64.20 7.55 11.29
C GLU A 25 63.48 6.58 10.34
N GLU A 26 62.25 6.19 10.70
CA GLU A 26 61.10 6.09 9.78
C GLU A 26 59.83 5.84 10.61
N GLU A 27 59.51 6.77 11.53
CA GLU A 27 58.29 6.69 12.38
C GLU A 27 57.01 7.04 11.61
N THR A 28 57.16 7.62 10.42
CA THR A 28 56.07 8.06 9.57
C THR A 28 56.45 7.78 8.12
N LYS A 29 55.62 6.99 7.42
CA LYS A 29 55.85 6.62 6.03
C LYS A 29 54.79 7.27 5.14
N THR A 30 55.22 8.02 4.13
CA THR A 30 54.31 8.59 3.13
C THR A 30 54.43 7.82 1.82
N VAL A 31 53.31 7.27 1.35
CA VAL A 31 53.25 6.44 0.14
C VAL A 31 52.24 7.04 -0.83
N LYS A 32 52.61 7.04 -2.11
CA LYS A 32 51.73 7.48 -3.20
C LYS A 32 50.60 6.47 -3.40
N ILE A 33 49.35 6.97 -3.37
CA ILE A 33 48.14 6.16 -3.61
C ILE A 33 47.24 6.78 -4.68
N GLY A 34 47.75 7.73 -5.46
CA GLY A 34 47.08 8.44 -6.54
C GLY A 34 48.07 9.39 -7.21
N ASN A 35 47.74 9.97 -8.36
CA ASN A 35 48.69 10.84 -9.08
C ASN A 35 49.22 11.99 -8.22
N ASN A 36 48.32 12.61 -7.46
CA ASN A 36 48.59 13.70 -6.51
C ASN A 36 47.96 13.40 -5.13
N VAL A 37 47.79 12.13 -4.79
CA VAL A 37 47.19 11.67 -3.54
C VAL A 37 48.17 10.74 -2.85
N HIS A 38 48.37 10.94 -1.55
CA HIS A 38 49.31 10.21 -0.72
C HIS A 38 48.64 9.78 0.57
N VAL A 39 49.12 8.67 1.14
CA VAL A 39 48.78 8.28 2.51
C VAL A 39 50.02 8.39 3.38
N THR A 40 49.87 9.06 4.51
CA THR A 40 50.88 9.16 5.57
C THR A 40 50.45 8.24 6.70
N ILE A 41 51.26 7.22 6.98
CA ILE A 41 51.01 6.22 8.03
C ILE A 41 51.95 6.54 9.20
N ASN A 42 51.36 6.77 10.38
CA ASN A 42 52.09 6.86 11.63
C ASN A 42 51.89 5.56 12.41
N GLU A 43 52.96 4.78 12.50
CA GLU A 43 52.95 3.44 13.10
C GLU A 43 52.82 3.48 14.64
N LYS A 44 53.21 4.60 15.29
CA LYS A 44 53.08 4.78 16.75
C LYS A 44 51.65 5.16 17.15
N THR A 45 51.05 6.12 16.45
CA THR A 45 49.69 6.59 16.77
C THR A 45 48.61 5.74 16.14
N GLN A 46 48.99 4.79 15.26
CA GLN A 46 48.04 4.00 14.48
C GLN A 46 47.09 4.92 13.69
N GLU A 47 47.63 5.96 13.06
CA GLU A 47 46.87 6.88 12.22
C GLU A 47 47.31 6.77 10.77
N ALA A 48 46.31 6.68 9.87
CA ALA A 48 46.52 6.73 8.43
C ALA A 48 45.80 7.96 7.88
N ILE A 49 46.56 8.91 7.36
CA ILE A 49 46.06 10.19 6.84
C ILE A 49 46.20 10.21 5.33
N ILE A 50 45.08 10.19 4.61
CA ILE A 50 45.03 10.38 3.17
C ILE A 50 44.91 11.87 2.87
N SER A 51 45.82 12.39 2.05
CA SER A 51 45.90 13.81 1.68
C SER A 51 46.28 14.01 0.22
N GLY A 52 46.08 15.24 -0.28
CA GLY A 52 46.30 15.59 -1.68
C GLY A 52 44.98 15.80 -2.43
N SER A 53 45.07 15.91 -3.76
CA SER A 53 43.92 16.24 -4.61
C SER A 53 43.82 15.31 -5.81
N GLY A 54 42.66 14.69 -6.02
CA GLY A 54 42.39 13.81 -7.15
C GLY A 54 42.01 12.39 -6.76
N ASP A 55 42.12 11.48 -7.72
CA ASP A 55 41.69 10.09 -7.57
C ASP A 55 42.76 9.23 -6.89
N THR A 56 42.33 8.32 -6.03
CA THR A 56 43.19 7.22 -5.55
C THR A 56 43.28 6.11 -6.61
N PHE A 57 44.39 5.37 -6.62
CA PHE A 57 44.61 4.23 -7.50
C PHE A 57 43.59 3.11 -7.26
N ASN A 58 43.32 2.36 -8.32
CA ASN A 58 42.63 1.08 -8.24
C ASN A 58 43.67 -0.01 -7.97
N TYR A 59 43.42 -0.84 -6.97
CA TYR A 59 44.24 -2.00 -6.63
C TYR A 59 43.53 -3.28 -7.07
N ASP A 60 44.29 -4.35 -7.29
CA ASP A 60 43.77 -5.70 -7.47
C ASP A 60 43.61 -6.43 -6.13
N GLN A 61 43.16 -7.69 -6.18
CA GLN A 61 43.00 -8.55 -5.01
C GLN A 61 44.33 -8.83 -4.27
N ASP A 62 45.46 -8.76 -4.98
CA ASP A 62 46.82 -8.94 -4.49
C ASP A 62 47.40 -7.64 -3.93
N GLY A 63 46.62 -6.56 -3.94
CA GLY A 63 46.96 -5.28 -3.37
C GLY A 63 47.93 -4.48 -4.21
N PHE A 64 48.09 -4.76 -5.50
CA PHE A 64 48.92 -3.97 -6.39
C PHE A 64 48.06 -3.09 -7.29
N ASP A 65 48.54 -1.89 -7.61
CA ASP A 65 47.87 -1.01 -8.55
C ASP A 65 47.84 -1.61 -9.97
N THR A 66 47.05 -1.03 -10.87
CA THR A 66 46.92 -1.52 -12.26
C THR A 66 48.23 -1.56 -13.07
N SER A 67 49.28 -0.85 -12.63
CA SER A 67 50.61 -0.93 -13.24
C SER A 67 51.51 -2.02 -12.65
N GLY A 68 51.10 -2.68 -11.56
CA GLY A 68 51.88 -3.64 -10.80
C GLY A 68 53.03 -3.01 -10.00
N ARG A 69 53.09 -1.68 -9.91
CA ARG A 69 54.25 -0.94 -9.39
C ARG A 69 54.08 -0.51 -7.94
N TYR A 70 52.85 -0.25 -7.50
CA TYR A 70 52.55 0.30 -6.19
C TYR A 70 51.71 -0.69 -5.38
N GLU A 71 52.29 -1.23 -4.30
CA GLU A 71 51.56 -2.02 -3.29
C GLU A 71 50.65 -1.11 -2.46
N ASN A 72 49.46 -1.57 -2.13
CA ASN A 72 48.51 -0.90 -1.25
C ASN A 72 49.11 -0.83 0.16
N PRO A 73 49.50 0.37 0.62
CA PRO A 73 50.20 0.52 1.90
C PRO A 73 49.30 0.20 3.11
N LEU A 74 47.98 0.11 2.93
CA LEU A 74 47.02 -0.17 4.00
C LEU A 74 46.78 -1.67 4.22
N ARG A 75 47.16 -2.56 3.29
CA ARG A 75 46.82 -4.00 3.29
C ARG A 75 47.49 -4.82 4.43
N ARG A 76 48.51 -4.27 5.12
CA ARG A 76 49.33 -5.00 6.10
C ARG A 76 48.85 -4.91 7.57
N GLY A 77 47.53 -4.99 7.79
CA GLY A 77 46.97 -5.62 8.99
C GLY A 77 47.06 -4.91 10.35
N LYS A 78 47.38 -3.62 10.40
CA LYS A 78 47.28 -2.85 11.66
C LYS A 78 45.94 -2.12 11.76
N HIS A 79 45.48 -1.94 12.99
CA HIS A 79 44.33 -1.10 13.26
C HIS A 79 44.73 0.35 13.05
N TYR A 80 43.97 1.10 12.24
CA TYR A 80 44.26 2.52 12.00
C TYR A 80 43.02 3.36 12.25
N LYS A 81 43.20 4.48 12.93
CA LYS A 81 42.28 5.62 12.82
C LYS A 81 42.51 6.26 11.45
N LEU A 82 41.51 6.12 10.58
CA LEU A 82 41.58 6.58 9.20
C LEU A 82 41.06 8.02 9.08
N ILE A 83 41.85 8.90 8.49
CA ILE A 83 41.47 10.28 8.19
C ILE A 83 41.62 10.49 6.69
N ILE A 84 40.55 10.88 6.01
CA ILE A 84 40.56 11.20 4.58
C ILE A 84 40.30 12.69 4.43
N ASN A 85 41.34 13.45 4.10
CA ASN A 85 41.23 14.89 3.94
C ASN A 85 40.45 15.26 2.67
N GLU A 86 39.87 16.47 2.67
CA GLU A 86 39.26 17.06 1.48
C GLU A 86 40.28 17.15 0.32
N GLY A 87 39.77 17.08 -0.91
CA GLY A 87 40.58 17.06 -2.15
C GLY A 87 40.54 15.72 -2.89
N VAL A 88 40.29 14.62 -2.18
CA VAL A 88 40.10 13.30 -2.81
C VAL A 88 38.79 13.29 -3.63
N THR A 89 38.86 12.88 -4.90
CA THR A 89 37.73 12.90 -5.84
C THR A 89 37.11 11.53 -6.12
N SER A 90 37.83 10.44 -5.85
CA SER A 90 37.30 9.08 -5.86
C SER A 90 38.09 8.16 -4.94
N ILE A 91 37.42 7.12 -4.45
CA ILE A 91 38.02 5.99 -3.73
C ILE A 91 38.16 4.84 -4.73
N GLY A 92 39.38 4.37 -4.92
CA GLY A 92 39.74 3.36 -5.90
C GLY A 92 39.44 1.94 -5.43
N ASP A 93 39.47 1.02 -6.39
CA ASP A 93 39.17 -0.39 -6.15
C ASP A 93 40.11 -0.97 -5.07
N TYR A 94 39.56 -1.79 -4.17
CA TYR A 94 40.27 -2.47 -3.08
C TYR A 94 41.10 -1.59 -2.12
N LEU A 95 40.98 -0.25 -2.16
CA LEU A 95 41.81 0.66 -1.35
C LEU A 95 41.75 0.34 0.16
N PHE A 96 40.55 0.11 0.68
CA PHE A 96 40.30 -0.26 2.07
C PHE A 96 39.77 -1.70 2.19
N ALA A 97 40.02 -2.56 1.20
CA ALA A 97 39.66 -3.97 1.31
C ALA A 97 40.53 -4.65 2.37
N ASN A 98 39.92 -5.43 3.27
CA ASN A 98 40.61 -6.22 4.29
C ASN A 98 41.54 -5.43 5.22
N ILE A 99 41.27 -4.12 5.42
CA ILE A 99 41.92 -3.34 6.48
C ILE A 99 41.12 -3.44 7.78
N ASN A 100 41.71 -3.06 8.91
CA ASN A 100 41.04 -3.08 10.22
C ASN A 100 40.86 -1.66 10.80
N PRO A 101 40.05 -0.77 10.20
CA PRO A 101 39.94 0.60 10.68
C PRO A 101 39.29 0.66 12.06
N ILE A 102 39.70 1.65 12.85
CA ILE A 102 39.14 1.92 14.17
C ILE A 102 37.83 2.71 13.97
N GLU A 103 36.71 2.16 14.44
CA GLU A 103 35.35 2.71 14.45
C GLU A 103 34.62 2.85 13.09
N GLY A 104 35.10 3.64 12.14
CA GLY A 104 34.30 3.99 10.96
C GLY A 104 35.04 4.81 9.91
N ILE A 105 34.34 5.12 8.80
CA ILE A 105 34.93 5.85 7.67
C ILE A 105 34.06 7.05 7.31
N ASP A 106 34.66 8.23 7.34
CA ASP A 106 34.09 9.48 6.84
C ASP A 106 34.63 9.77 5.44
N ILE A 107 33.77 9.68 4.42
CA ILE A 107 34.14 9.95 3.02
C ILE A 107 33.98 11.46 2.73
N PRO A 108 35.04 12.15 2.26
CA PRO A 108 35.05 13.60 2.15
C PRO A 108 34.18 14.13 1.00
N LYS A 109 33.81 15.41 1.05
CA LYS A 109 32.84 16.02 0.12
C LYS A 109 33.28 16.00 -1.34
N GLY A 110 34.58 15.89 -1.64
CA GLY A 110 35.08 15.79 -3.01
C GLY A 110 34.71 14.48 -3.73
N VAL A 111 34.39 13.40 -3.00
CA VAL A 111 34.31 12.06 -3.57
C VAL A 111 33.03 11.84 -4.38
N THR A 112 33.21 11.47 -5.65
CA THR A 112 32.10 11.20 -6.60
C THR A 112 31.92 9.72 -6.93
N ARG A 113 32.91 8.87 -6.66
CA ARG A 113 32.90 7.42 -6.93
C ARG A 113 33.57 6.64 -5.79
N ILE A 114 32.98 5.50 -5.43
CA ILE A 114 33.59 4.44 -4.62
C ILE A 114 33.72 3.19 -5.49
N GLY A 115 34.97 2.75 -5.70
CA GLY A 115 35.35 1.65 -6.57
C GLY A 115 35.02 0.26 -6.05
N LYS A 116 35.35 -0.76 -6.85
CA LYS A 116 35.02 -2.16 -6.55
C LYS A 116 35.73 -2.63 -5.29
N TYR A 117 35.00 -3.31 -4.41
CA TYR A 117 35.54 -3.80 -3.14
C TYR A 117 36.24 -2.74 -2.26
N ALA A 118 36.06 -1.45 -2.55
CA ALA A 118 36.88 -0.39 -1.98
C ALA A 118 36.79 -0.32 -0.46
N ILE A 119 35.62 -0.61 0.13
CA ILE A 119 35.34 -0.62 1.57
C ILE A 119 34.60 -1.93 1.88
N SER A 120 35.27 -3.05 1.62
CA SER A 120 34.65 -4.39 1.67
C SER A 120 35.37 -5.32 2.62
N GLY A 121 34.59 -6.11 3.37
CA GLY A 121 35.11 -7.15 4.25
C GLY A 121 35.88 -6.60 5.46
N ILE A 122 35.49 -5.42 5.95
CA ILE A 122 36.14 -4.75 7.08
C ILE A 122 35.17 -4.55 8.24
N ASP A 123 35.71 -4.56 9.46
CA ASP A 123 34.91 -4.39 10.67
C ASP A 123 34.82 -2.92 11.10
N ILE A 124 33.71 -2.28 10.74
CA ILE A 124 33.40 -0.88 11.10
C ILE A 124 31.96 -0.70 11.53
N MET A 125 31.73 0.32 12.36
CA MET A 125 30.44 0.71 12.92
C MET A 125 29.66 1.66 12.03
N TYR A 126 30.32 2.48 11.20
CA TYR A 126 29.66 3.43 10.31
C TYR A 126 30.46 3.75 9.04
N VAL A 127 29.74 4.17 7.99
CA VAL A 127 30.28 4.82 6.80
C VAL A 127 29.46 6.08 6.52
N LYS A 128 30.08 7.26 6.51
CA LYS A 128 29.41 8.51 6.08
C LYS A 128 29.72 8.81 4.63
N LEU A 129 28.69 8.89 3.81
CA LEU A 129 28.78 9.18 2.37
C LEU A 129 28.50 10.67 2.10
N PRO A 130 29.23 11.32 1.18
CA PRO A 130 29.00 12.72 0.84
C PRO A 130 27.87 12.89 -0.18
N ASP A 131 27.22 14.06 -0.18
CA ASP A 131 26.14 14.40 -1.12
C ASP A 131 26.57 14.45 -2.61
N THR A 132 27.87 14.60 -2.84
CA THR A 132 28.49 14.62 -4.17
C THR A 132 28.58 13.24 -4.82
N LEU A 133 28.56 12.16 -4.03
CA LEU A 133 28.72 10.78 -4.49
C LEU A 133 27.67 10.42 -5.57
N LYS A 134 28.15 9.87 -6.68
CA LYS A 134 27.35 9.47 -7.85
C LYS A 134 27.35 7.97 -8.08
N ILE A 135 28.44 7.29 -7.75
CA ILE A 135 28.69 5.89 -8.13
C ILE A 135 29.18 5.11 -6.92
N ILE A 136 28.48 4.01 -6.62
CA ILE A 136 28.96 2.93 -5.73
C ILE A 136 29.08 1.69 -6.60
N GLU A 137 30.29 1.16 -6.76
CA GLU A 137 30.55 0.03 -7.66
C GLU A 137 30.31 -1.34 -7.00
N GLU A 138 30.66 -2.38 -7.75
CA GLU A 138 30.48 -3.78 -7.37
C GLU A 138 31.18 -4.10 -6.04
N TYR A 139 30.47 -4.71 -5.10
CA TYR A 139 30.98 -5.06 -3.76
C TYR A 139 31.58 -3.88 -2.96
N ALA A 140 31.39 -2.63 -3.39
CA ALA A 140 32.09 -1.47 -2.85
C ALA A 140 31.94 -1.29 -1.33
N LEU A 141 30.77 -1.67 -0.77
CA LEU A 141 30.42 -1.58 0.65
C LEU A 141 29.91 -2.94 1.19
N ALA A 142 30.40 -4.04 0.64
CA ALA A 142 29.96 -5.38 1.03
C ALA A 142 30.63 -5.86 2.33
N SER A 143 29.97 -6.80 3.01
CA SER A 143 30.46 -7.47 4.23
C SER A 143 30.84 -6.48 5.34
N LEU A 144 29.92 -5.55 5.63
CA LEU A 144 30.01 -4.59 6.74
C LEU A 144 28.95 -4.91 7.80
N PRO A 145 29.12 -5.97 8.63
CA PRO A 145 28.06 -6.52 9.50
C PRO A 145 27.67 -5.61 10.67
N ASN A 146 28.55 -4.67 11.04
CA ASN A 146 28.35 -3.77 12.18
C ASN A 146 27.78 -2.39 11.78
N VAL A 147 27.76 -2.06 10.49
CA VAL A 147 27.11 -0.84 9.98
C VAL A 147 25.59 -1.00 10.00
N LYS A 148 24.92 -0.38 10.99
CA LYS A 148 23.46 -0.51 11.19
C LYS A 148 22.61 0.48 10.40
N GLN A 149 23.20 1.59 9.96
CA GLN A 149 22.55 2.64 9.18
C GLN A 149 23.46 3.11 8.05
N LEU A 150 22.87 3.41 6.90
CA LEU A 150 23.58 3.98 5.74
C LEU A 150 22.67 4.98 5.02
N ASN A 151 23.08 6.23 4.98
CA ASN A 151 22.35 7.28 4.28
C ASN A 151 22.87 7.42 2.85
N LEU A 152 22.07 7.01 1.87
CA LEU A 152 22.41 7.16 0.45
C LEU A 152 22.10 8.59 -0.04
N PRO A 153 23.05 9.26 -0.72
CA PRO A 153 22.86 10.63 -1.15
C PRO A 153 21.86 10.73 -2.32
N ALA A 154 21.06 11.80 -2.35
CA ALA A 154 20.02 12.00 -3.37
C ALA A 154 20.59 12.11 -4.80
N GLY A 155 21.86 12.50 -4.91
CA GLY A 155 22.59 12.63 -6.17
C GLY A 155 23.04 11.32 -6.80
N LEU A 156 22.97 10.19 -6.08
CA LEU A 156 23.49 8.89 -6.49
C LEU A 156 22.78 8.36 -7.75
N THR A 157 23.55 7.97 -8.77
CA THR A 157 23.04 7.51 -10.07
C THR A 157 23.27 6.03 -10.33
N PHE A 158 24.21 5.40 -9.61
CA PHE A 158 24.57 3.99 -9.82
C PHE A 158 24.90 3.28 -8.50
N ILE A 159 24.39 2.05 -8.36
CA ILE A 159 24.68 1.08 -7.30
C ILE A 159 25.00 -0.23 -8.00
N GLY A 160 26.22 -0.73 -7.86
CA GLY A 160 26.69 -1.95 -8.50
C GLY A 160 26.15 -3.24 -7.86
N LYS A 161 26.43 -4.37 -8.53
CA LYS A 161 26.08 -5.70 -8.01
C LYS A 161 26.75 -5.93 -6.67
N SER A 162 26.06 -6.62 -5.77
CA SER A 162 26.57 -6.95 -4.43
C SER A 162 27.04 -5.75 -3.59
N ALA A 163 26.75 -4.51 -3.98
CA ALA A 163 27.34 -3.31 -3.36
C ALA A 163 27.12 -3.24 -1.84
N PHE A 164 26.01 -3.79 -1.34
CA PHE A 164 25.65 -3.83 0.08
C PHE A 164 25.43 -5.27 0.58
N SER A 165 26.01 -6.27 -0.10
CA SER A 165 25.87 -7.67 0.30
C SER A 165 26.44 -7.86 1.72
N ASN A 166 25.78 -8.67 2.55
CA ASN A 166 26.18 -8.99 3.93
C ASN A 166 26.41 -7.75 4.82
N MET A 167 25.64 -6.67 4.61
CA MET A 167 25.65 -5.51 5.49
C MET A 167 24.73 -5.69 6.71
N GLY A 168 25.11 -5.06 7.82
CA GLY A 168 24.33 -4.99 9.07
C GLY A 168 23.15 -4.01 9.07
N ILE A 169 22.84 -3.40 7.92
CA ILE A 169 21.85 -2.32 7.82
C ILE A 169 20.46 -2.79 8.25
N THR A 170 19.76 -1.93 8.98
CA THR A 170 18.40 -2.21 9.50
C THR A 170 17.30 -1.60 8.64
N GLU A 171 17.58 -0.44 8.04
CA GLU A 171 16.73 0.23 7.07
C GLU A 171 17.56 0.94 6.00
N ILE A 172 17.00 1.06 4.79
CA ILE A 172 17.64 1.82 3.71
C ILE A 172 16.62 2.45 2.78
N LYS A 173 16.92 3.66 2.30
CA LYS A 173 16.13 4.39 1.31
C LYS A 173 16.91 4.53 0.01
N ILE A 174 16.36 3.99 -1.08
CA ILE A 174 17.00 4.03 -2.38
C ILE A 174 16.72 5.39 -3.07
N PRO A 175 17.75 6.12 -3.56
CA PRO A 175 17.58 7.42 -4.21
C PRO A 175 16.78 7.37 -5.52
N SER A 176 16.04 8.43 -5.84
CA SER A 176 15.09 8.47 -6.96
C SER A 176 15.70 8.39 -8.36
N LYS A 177 17.02 8.54 -8.50
CA LYS A 177 17.70 8.41 -9.79
C LYS A 177 18.02 6.95 -10.14
N ILE A 178 17.99 6.05 -9.16
CA ILE A 178 18.24 4.62 -9.35
C ILE A 178 17.08 3.98 -10.11
N LYS A 179 17.42 3.11 -11.07
CA LYS A 179 16.47 2.40 -11.95
C LYS A 179 16.42 0.89 -11.69
N THR A 180 17.49 0.33 -11.17
CA THR A 180 17.62 -1.12 -10.97
C THR A 180 18.16 -1.37 -9.57
N ILE A 181 17.63 -2.40 -8.90
CA ILE A 181 18.34 -3.06 -7.82
C ILE A 181 19.10 -4.21 -8.47
N GLU A 182 20.42 -4.09 -8.55
CA GLU A 182 21.29 -5.04 -9.25
C GLU A 182 21.38 -6.39 -8.53
N ASP A 183 21.99 -7.37 -9.19
CA ASP A 183 22.17 -8.72 -8.63
C ASP A 183 22.88 -8.66 -7.27
N ASN A 184 22.40 -9.46 -6.31
CA ASN A 184 22.95 -9.60 -4.96
C ASN A 184 23.06 -8.30 -4.13
N THR A 185 22.47 -7.18 -4.56
CA THR A 185 22.70 -5.86 -3.95
C THR A 185 22.55 -5.86 -2.41
N PHE A 186 21.52 -6.50 -1.88
CA PHE A 186 21.23 -6.66 -0.45
C PHE A 186 21.22 -8.14 -0.02
N ASN A 187 21.97 -8.99 -0.73
CA ASN A 187 22.12 -10.40 -0.35
C ASN A 187 22.62 -10.50 1.10
N SER A 188 22.04 -11.40 1.90
CA SER A 188 22.44 -11.70 3.28
C SER A 188 22.45 -10.49 4.22
N CYS A 189 21.68 -9.44 3.92
CA CYS A 189 21.39 -8.36 4.85
C CYS A 189 20.40 -8.84 5.92
N THR A 190 20.86 -9.72 6.81
CA THR A 190 20.01 -10.45 7.77
C THR A 190 19.31 -9.54 8.78
N SER A 191 19.82 -8.33 8.98
CA SER A 191 19.24 -7.30 9.87
C SER A 191 18.28 -6.34 9.17
N LEU A 192 18.14 -6.38 7.84
CA LEU A 192 17.34 -5.43 7.06
C LEU A 192 15.85 -5.68 7.30
N THR A 193 15.20 -4.78 8.02
CA THR A 193 13.77 -4.84 8.34
C THR A 193 12.90 -4.09 7.34
N LYS A 194 13.42 -3.02 6.75
CA LYS A 194 12.67 -2.08 5.91
C LYS A 194 13.52 -1.53 4.77
N ILE A 195 12.95 -1.49 3.57
CA ILE A 195 13.52 -0.79 2.42
C ILE A 195 12.49 0.10 1.74
N GLU A 196 12.89 1.33 1.42
CA GLU A 196 12.07 2.26 0.64
C GLU A 196 12.59 2.32 -0.81
N LEU A 197 11.81 1.74 -1.73
CA LEU A 197 12.09 1.79 -3.17
C LEU A 197 11.43 3.02 -3.81
N PRO A 198 12.14 3.78 -4.68
CA PRO A 198 11.54 4.86 -5.42
C PRO A 198 10.64 4.33 -6.55
N PRO A 199 9.68 5.12 -7.03
CA PRO A 199 8.78 4.74 -8.13
C PRO A 199 9.48 4.61 -9.48
N THR A 200 10.81 4.77 -9.54
CA THR A 200 11.63 4.68 -10.75
C THR A 200 12.22 3.30 -10.98
N ILE A 201 12.16 2.39 -10.00
CA ILE A 201 12.73 1.05 -10.12
C ILE A 201 11.95 0.22 -11.14
N THR A 202 12.65 -0.30 -12.15
CA THR A 202 12.08 -1.14 -13.21
C THR A 202 12.45 -2.61 -13.08
N SER A 203 13.47 -2.95 -12.31
CA SER A 203 13.94 -4.33 -12.14
C SER A 203 14.58 -4.57 -10.78
N ILE A 204 14.38 -5.78 -10.25
CA ILE A 204 15.08 -6.34 -9.10
C ILE A 204 15.84 -7.57 -9.58
N GLY A 205 17.17 -7.56 -9.42
CA GLY A 205 18.09 -8.58 -9.93
C GLY A 205 18.06 -9.92 -9.20
N ARG A 206 18.88 -10.85 -9.68
CA ARG A 206 19.07 -12.18 -9.06
C ARG A 206 19.59 -12.01 -7.64
N ASN A 207 19.06 -12.78 -6.68
CA ASN A 207 19.48 -12.81 -5.28
C ASN A 207 19.45 -11.45 -4.56
N ALA A 208 18.76 -10.44 -5.10
CA ALA A 208 18.89 -9.06 -4.63
C ALA A 208 18.64 -8.90 -3.11
N PHE A 209 17.74 -9.69 -2.52
CA PHE A 209 17.44 -9.77 -1.09
C PHE A 209 17.52 -11.22 -0.57
N TRP A 210 18.31 -12.08 -1.21
CA TRP A 210 18.49 -13.47 -0.78
C TRP A 210 18.90 -13.52 0.70
N TYR A 211 18.24 -14.34 1.51
CA TYR A 211 18.50 -14.45 2.96
C TYR A 211 18.44 -13.14 3.76
N SER A 212 17.71 -12.12 3.28
CA SER A 212 17.35 -10.94 4.09
C SER A 212 16.25 -11.29 5.10
N GLN A 213 16.60 -12.11 6.09
CA GLN A 213 15.66 -12.80 6.97
C GLN A 213 14.75 -11.88 7.79
N ALA A 214 15.23 -10.67 8.15
CA ALA A 214 14.47 -9.71 8.94
C ALA A 214 13.45 -8.89 8.13
N LEU A 215 13.45 -8.96 6.80
CA LEU A 215 12.61 -8.12 5.95
C LEU A 215 11.14 -8.50 6.12
N THR A 216 10.32 -7.61 6.70
CA THR A 216 8.92 -7.91 7.03
C THR A 216 7.94 -7.53 5.93
N THR A 217 8.21 -6.44 5.21
CA THR A 217 7.36 -5.87 4.15
C THR A 217 8.21 -5.13 3.13
N ILE A 218 7.82 -5.17 1.86
CA ILE A 218 8.41 -4.36 0.80
C ILE A 218 7.33 -3.84 -0.15
N ASN A 219 7.37 -2.54 -0.45
CA ASN A 219 6.46 -1.91 -1.40
C ASN A 219 7.08 -1.95 -2.80
N LEU A 220 6.58 -2.86 -3.65
CA LEU A 220 7.02 -2.95 -5.05
C LEU A 220 6.38 -1.81 -5.88
N PRO A 221 7.17 -1.00 -6.63
CA PRO A 221 6.62 0.10 -7.41
C PRO A 221 5.92 -0.38 -8.69
N ASN A 222 4.91 0.36 -9.14
CA ASN A 222 4.14 0.04 -10.35
C ASN A 222 4.93 0.14 -11.68
N SER A 223 6.20 0.57 -11.62
CA SER A 223 7.14 0.57 -12.74
C SER A 223 7.90 -0.74 -12.89
N LEU A 224 7.84 -1.62 -11.88
CA LEU A 224 8.63 -2.85 -11.81
C LEU A 224 8.17 -3.87 -12.87
N LYS A 225 9.09 -4.30 -13.73
CA LYS A 225 8.83 -5.23 -14.84
C LYS A 225 9.25 -6.66 -14.53
N THR A 226 10.34 -6.83 -13.76
CA THR A 226 10.96 -8.13 -13.50
C THR A 226 11.37 -8.27 -12.04
N ILE A 227 11.20 -9.49 -11.50
CA ILE A 227 11.85 -9.98 -10.29
C ILE A 227 12.75 -11.15 -10.70
N GLY A 228 14.04 -11.03 -10.39
CA GLY A 228 15.05 -12.03 -10.70
C GLY A 228 14.93 -13.33 -9.90
N GLU A 229 15.76 -14.29 -10.28
CA GLU A 229 15.92 -15.57 -9.59
C GLU A 229 16.27 -15.36 -8.10
N ASN A 230 15.64 -16.12 -7.20
CA ASN A 230 15.88 -16.11 -5.75
C ASN A 230 15.83 -14.70 -5.09
N ALA A 231 15.22 -13.71 -5.74
CA ALA A 231 15.34 -12.31 -5.33
C ALA A 231 14.93 -12.04 -3.88
N PHE A 232 13.94 -12.78 -3.35
CA PHE A 232 13.49 -12.74 -1.96
C PHE A 232 13.52 -14.12 -1.30
N GLU A 233 14.27 -15.08 -1.85
CA GLU A 233 14.35 -16.41 -1.23
C GLU A 233 14.95 -16.31 0.17
N GLY A 234 14.35 -17.02 1.13
CA GLY A 234 14.78 -17.00 2.53
C GLY A 234 14.41 -15.72 3.30
N CYS A 235 13.57 -14.82 2.74
CA CYS A 235 12.96 -13.72 3.49
C CYS A 235 11.88 -14.24 4.46
N ILE A 236 12.30 -14.97 5.50
CA ILE A 236 11.43 -15.76 6.37
C ILE A 236 10.40 -14.93 7.15
N LEU A 237 10.65 -13.63 7.38
CA LEU A 237 9.72 -12.73 8.06
C LEU A 237 8.79 -11.94 7.12
N LEU A 238 8.95 -12.04 5.80
CA LEU A 238 8.11 -11.34 4.84
C LEU A 238 6.66 -11.83 4.94
N THR A 239 5.72 -10.91 5.15
CA THR A 239 4.31 -11.23 5.47
C THR A 239 3.35 -10.98 4.31
N ASP A 240 3.56 -9.88 3.61
CA ASP A 240 2.70 -9.37 2.54
C ASP A 240 3.53 -8.98 1.33
N ILE A 241 3.05 -9.34 0.13
CA ILE A 241 3.62 -8.85 -1.12
C ILE A 241 2.51 -8.48 -2.11
N ASN A 242 2.64 -7.30 -2.70
CA ASN A 242 1.75 -6.84 -3.77
C ASN A 242 2.52 -6.77 -5.09
N ILE A 243 2.24 -7.74 -5.97
CA ILE A 243 2.86 -7.84 -7.28
C ILE A 243 2.18 -6.87 -8.27
N PRO A 244 2.89 -5.86 -8.79
CA PRO A 244 2.32 -4.85 -9.69
C PRO A 244 2.00 -5.42 -11.08
N GLY A 245 1.00 -4.83 -11.76
CA GLY A 245 0.51 -5.32 -13.05
C GLY A 245 1.48 -5.06 -14.21
N SER A 246 2.47 -4.19 -14.02
CA SER A 246 3.58 -4.00 -14.96
C SER A 246 4.51 -5.21 -15.06
N MET A 247 4.42 -6.14 -14.11
CA MET A 247 5.31 -7.30 -14.03
C MET A 247 4.95 -8.34 -15.08
N GLN A 248 5.95 -8.84 -15.81
CA GLN A 248 5.75 -9.90 -16.81
C GLN A 248 5.99 -11.29 -16.20
N THR A 249 7.08 -11.41 -15.43
CA THR A 249 7.58 -12.68 -14.91
C THR A 249 8.00 -12.55 -13.44
N ILE A 250 7.55 -13.50 -12.62
CA ILE A 250 8.11 -13.78 -11.29
C ILE A 250 9.17 -14.87 -11.47
N GLY A 251 10.43 -14.57 -11.13
CA GLY A 251 11.58 -15.44 -11.33
C GLY A 251 11.56 -16.76 -10.55
N THR A 252 12.41 -17.71 -10.96
CA THR A 252 12.57 -19.00 -10.28
C THR A 252 12.99 -18.77 -8.84
N ASN A 253 12.40 -19.49 -7.89
CA ASN A 253 12.64 -19.33 -6.45
C ASN A 253 12.40 -17.91 -5.89
N ALA A 254 11.77 -16.99 -6.63
CA ALA A 254 11.75 -15.57 -6.26
C ALA A 254 11.29 -15.28 -4.81
N PHE A 255 10.34 -16.06 -4.28
CA PHE A 255 9.85 -15.99 -2.90
C PHE A 255 9.96 -17.34 -2.18
N ALA A 256 10.84 -18.24 -2.62
CA ALA A 256 11.01 -19.55 -1.99
C ALA A 256 11.42 -19.39 -0.51
N GLY A 257 10.86 -20.20 0.37
CA GLY A 257 11.15 -20.15 1.81
C GLY A 257 10.67 -18.88 2.52
N CYS A 258 9.81 -18.06 1.92
CA CYS A 258 9.14 -16.95 2.62
C CYS A 258 8.08 -17.49 3.60
N ARG A 259 8.54 -18.07 4.71
CA ARG A 259 7.73 -18.90 5.61
C ARG A 259 6.60 -18.16 6.34
N ARG A 260 6.65 -16.83 6.44
CA ARG A 260 5.57 -15.99 7.01
C ARG A 260 4.67 -15.34 5.97
N LEU A 261 4.95 -15.55 4.68
CA LEU A 261 4.18 -14.95 3.60
C LEU A 261 2.76 -15.50 3.65
N PHE A 262 1.81 -14.64 3.99
CA PHE A 262 0.41 -14.98 4.20
C PHE A 262 -0.46 -14.41 3.08
N ASN A 263 -0.13 -13.21 2.61
CA ASN A 263 -0.93 -12.48 1.65
C ASN A 263 -0.10 -12.10 0.42
N VAL A 264 -0.46 -12.68 -0.72
CA VAL A 264 0.11 -12.37 -2.03
C VAL A 264 -1.01 -11.85 -2.90
N THR A 265 -0.93 -10.57 -3.28
CA THR A 265 -1.85 -9.98 -4.27
C THR A 265 -1.14 -9.82 -5.61
N MET A 266 -1.80 -10.24 -6.69
CA MET A 266 -1.28 -10.10 -8.05
C MET A 266 -2.24 -9.28 -8.90
N GLN A 267 -1.73 -8.22 -9.53
CA GLN A 267 -2.51 -7.39 -10.46
C GLN A 267 -2.57 -8.03 -11.85
N GLU A 268 -3.54 -7.61 -12.67
CA GLU A 268 -3.57 -7.99 -14.09
C GLU A 268 -2.33 -7.48 -14.82
N GLY A 269 -1.74 -8.35 -15.64
CA GLY A 269 -0.52 -8.11 -16.41
C GLY A 269 0.57 -9.15 -16.14
N VAL A 270 0.58 -9.78 -14.96
CA VAL A 270 1.47 -10.92 -14.65
C VAL A 270 1.16 -12.08 -15.59
N ARG A 271 2.18 -12.56 -16.32
CA ARG A 271 2.05 -13.62 -17.34
C ARG A 271 2.65 -14.95 -16.88
N THR A 272 3.76 -14.90 -16.16
CA THR A 272 4.49 -16.13 -15.80
C THR A 272 4.89 -16.13 -14.33
N ILE A 273 4.59 -17.23 -13.67
CA ILE A 273 5.18 -17.61 -12.38
C ILE A 273 6.17 -18.73 -12.69
N ALA A 274 7.47 -18.52 -12.47
CA ALA A 274 8.49 -19.53 -12.75
C ALA A 274 8.50 -20.66 -11.71
N GLY A 275 9.38 -21.65 -11.92
CA GLY A 275 9.49 -22.81 -11.03
C GLY A 275 9.87 -22.41 -9.61
N ASN A 276 9.33 -23.13 -8.63
CA ASN A 276 9.59 -22.92 -7.19
C ASN A 276 9.36 -21.48 -6.67
N ALA A 277 8.68 -20.61 -7.43
CA ALA A 277 8.59 -19.18 -7.11
C ALA A 277 8.04 -18.88 -5.70
N PHE A 278 7.14 -19.71 -5.18
CA PHE A 278 6.58 -19.63 -3.82
C PHE A 278 6.76 -20.95 -3.05
N ASP A 279 7.77 -21.74 -3.38
CA ASP A 279 8.08 -23.00 -2.69
C ASP A 279 8.28 -22.76 -1.18
N GLY A 280 7.72 -23.63 -0.33
CA GLY A 280 7.86 -23.52 1.13
C GLY A 280 7.21 -22.29 1.76
N CYS A 281 6.30 -21.59 1.06
CA CYS A 281 5.49 -20.51 1.63
C CYS A 281 4.36 -21.06 2.52
N ILE A 282 4.74 -21.68 3.64
CA ILE A 282 3.88 -22.47 4.55
C ILE A 282 2.73 -21.71 5.22
N ARG A 283 2.64 -20.38 5.06
CA ARG A 283 1.56 -19.55 5.63
C ARG A 283 0.54 -19.08 4.60
N LEU A 284 0.77 -19.28 3.30
CA LEU A 284 -0.20 -18.96 2.26
C LEU A 284 -1.46 -19.82 2.44
N GLN A 285 -2.63 -19.19 2.41
CA GLN A 285 -3.91 -19.89 2.61
C GLN A 285 -4.79 -19.88 1.37
N THR A 286 -4.87 -18.75 0.70
CA THR A 286 -5.70 -18.57 -0.49
C THR A 286 -5.00 -17.69 -1.49
N MET A 287 -5.20 -17.95 -2.78
CA MET A 287 -4.67 -17.09 -3.83
C MET A 287 -5.64 -16.93 -4.99
N THR A 288 -5.55 -15.79 -5.65
CA THR A 288 -6.21 -15.54 -6.94
C THR A 288 -5.15 -15.12 -7.96
N LEU A 289 -4.93 -15.96 -8.96
CA LEU A 289 -4.04 -15.67 -10.08
C LEU A 289 -4.81 -14.87 -11.14
N PRO A 290 -4.21 -13.83 -11.74
CA PRO A 290 -4.90 -12.91 -12.66
C PRO A 290 -5.33 -13.59 -13.96
N SER A 291 -6.22 -12.96 -14.73
CA SER A 291 -6.67 -13.49 -16.02
C SER A 291 -5.58 -13.47 -17.09
N THR A 292 -4.54 -12.65 -16.91
CA THR A 292 -3.37 -12.58 -17.78
C THR A 292 -2.37 -13.72 -17.60
N ILE A 293 -2.51 -14.56 -16.56
CA ILE A 293 -1.54 -15.63 -16.29
C ILE A 293 -1.54 -16.64 -17.45
N GLN A 294 -0.37 -16.92 -18.00
CA GLN A 294 -0.17 -17.83 -19.14
C GLN A 294 0.49 -19.14 -18.70
N SER A 295 1.43 -19.07 -17.75
CA SER A 295 2.16 -20.23 -17.26
C SER A 295 2.49 -20.16 -15.77
N ILE A 296 2.43 -21.32 -15.12
CA ILE A 296 2.81 -21.57 -13.73
C ILE A 296 3.83 -22.71 -13.77
N GLY A 297 5.07 -22.43 -13.39
CA GLY A 297 6.20 -23.35 -13.46
C GLY A 297 6.10 -24.52 -12.49
N SER A 298 6.94 -25.53 -12.71
CA SER A 298 7.00 -26.71 -11.84
C SER A 298 7.28 -26.32 -10.40
N TYR A 299 6.60 -26.98 -9.45
CA TYR A 299 6.77 -26.74 -8.01
C TYR A 299 6.55 -25.29 -7.56
N ALA A 300 5.89 -24.44 -8.35
CA ALA A 300 5.74 -23.01 -8.05
C ALA A 300 5.10 -22.71 -6.69
N PHE A 301 4.24 -23.60 -6.17
CA PHE A 301 3.63 -23.52 -4.84
C PHE A 301 3.94 -24.78 -4.00
N ASN A 302 5.03 -25.48 -4.28
CA ASN A 302 5.42 -26.69 -3.55
C ASN A 302 5.50 -26.42 -2.04
N GLN A 303 5.09 -27.41 -1.23
CA GLN A 303 5.11 -27.34 0.24
C GLN A 303 4.40 -26.11 0.84
N CYS A 304 3.44 -25.50 0.13
CA CYS A 304 2.52 -24.52 0.70
C CYS A 304 1.45 -25.25 1.55
N THR A 305 1.85 -25.82 2.68
CA THR A 305 1.05 -26.73 3.51
C THR A 305 -0.25 -26.12 4.08
N ARG A 306 -0.39 -24.78 4.05
CA ARG A 306 -1.61 -24.07 4.45
C ARG A 306 -2.51 -23.63 3.29
N LEU A 307 -2.10 -23.85 2.04
CA LEU A 307 -2.81 -23.39 0.86
C LEU A 307 -4.06 -24.25 0.62
N ARG A 308 -5.23 -23.68 0.88
CA ARG A 308 -6.53 -24.37 0.79
C ARG A 308 -7.28 -24.06 -0.50
N SER A 309 -7.10 -22.88 -1.08
CA SER A 309 -7.85 -22.49 -2.29
C SER A 309 -7.00 -21.65 -3.23
N VAL A 310 -6.98 -22.02 -4.51
CA VAL A 310 -6.35 -21.22 -5.55
C VAL A 310 -7.31 -21.04 -6.71
N ILE A 311 -7.66 -19.78 -6.99
CA ILE A 311 -8.44 -19.40 -8.15
C ILE A 311 -7.48 -19.09 -9.29
N VAL A 312 -7.53 -19.86 -10.38
CA VAL A 312 -6.76 -19.60 -11.60
C VAL A 312 -7.70 -19.03 -12.63
N ARG A 313 -7.65 -17.70 -12.84
CA ARG A 313 -8.64 -17.00 -13.67
C ARG A 313 -8.48 -17.29 -15.15
N ASN A 314 -7.26 -17.54 -15.62
CA ASN A 314 -7.05 -18.17 -16.91
C ASN A 314 -7.06 -19.68 -16.77
N GLY A 315 -8.22 -20.30 -16.97
CA GLY A 315 -8.32 -21.77 -16.95
C GLY A 315 -7.39 -22.46 -17.97
N ASN A 316 -6.94 -21.76 -19.01
CA ASN A 316 -6.04 -22.29 -20.03
C ASN A 316 -4.55 -22.03 -19.72
N ALA A 317 -4.21 -21.54 -18.53
CA ALA A 317 -2.81 -21.43 -18.12
C ALA A 317 -2.11 -22.81 -18.20
N LYS A 318 -0.83 -22.81 -18.61
CA LYS A 318 0.02 -24.00 -18.57
C LYS A 318 0.52 -24.21 -17.14
N LEU A 319 0.35 -25.40 -16.60
CA LEU A 319 0.84 -25.78 -15.27
C LEU A 319 1.96 -26.82 -15.42
N GLY A 320 3.10 -26.56 -14.78
CA GLY A 320 4.24 -27.48 -14.72
C GLY A 320 3.98 -28.70 -13.82
N SER A 321 4.97 -29.57 -13.67
CA SER A 321 4.88 -30.71 -12.76
C SER A 321 4.84 -30.26 -11.30
N GLY A 322 4.00 -30.89 -10.48
CA GLY A 322 4.02 -30.69 -9.02
C GLY A 322 3.77 -29.26 -8.53
N VAL A 323 3.12 -28.38 -9.31
CA VAL A 323 2.80 -26.97 -8.93
C VAL A 323 2.32 -26.86 -7.49
N PHE A 324 1.41 -27.75 -7.07
CA PHE A 324 0.82 -27.75 -5.72
C PHE A 324 1.21 -28.99 -4.91
N ASN A 325 2.39 -29.57 -5.15
CA ASN A 325 2.86 -30.73 -4.38
C ASN A 325 2.95 -30.37 -2.87
N GLY A 326 2.47 -31.27 -2.00
CA GLY A 326 2.38 -31.02 -0.55
C GLY A 326 1.34 -29.98 -0.12
N CYS A 327 0.42 -29.56 -1.01
CA CYS A 327 -0.63 -28.58 -0.71
C CYS A 327 -2.01 -29.23 -0.57
N PRO A 328 -2.75 -29.00 0.52
CA PRO A 328 -4.15 -29.43 0.66
C PRO A 328 -5.11 -28.43 -0.03
N VAL A 329 -4.93 -28.26 -1.35
CA VAL A 329 -5.57 -27.20 -2.13
C VAL A 329 -6.80 -27.68 -2.90
N THR A 330 -7.78 -26.80 -3.09
CA THR A 330 -8.82 -26.92 -4.11
C THR A 330 -8.59 -25.83 -5.17
N LEU A 331 -8.57 -26.23 -6.45
CA LEU A 331 -8.44 -25.30 -7.57
C LEU A 331 -9.81 -24.84 -8.06
N SER A 332 -9.90 -23.58 -8.46
CA SER A 332 -11.09 -23.05 -9.13
C SER A 332 -10.73 -22.41 -10.47
N ALA A 333 -11.33 -22.92 -11.55
CA ALA A 333 -11.19 -22.40 -12.91
C ALA A 333 -12.44 -22.75 -13.73
N SER A 334 -12.48 -22.36 -15.01
CA SER A 334 -13.61 -22.68 -15.89
C SER A 334 -13.70 -24.19 -16.14
N LYS A 335 -14.91 -24.75 -16.20
CA LYS A 335 -15.13 -26.14 -16.65
C LYS A 335 -14.51 -26.40 -18.03
N GLY A 336 -13.97 -27.60 -18.23
CA GLY A 336 -13.27 -28.02 -19.44
C GLY A 336 -11.85 -27.45 -19.59
N SER A 337 -11.34 -26.73 -18.59
CA SER A 337 -10.06 -26.02 -18.71
C SER A 337 -8.83 -26.89 -18.49
N ARG A 338 -7.66 -26.39 -18.92
CA ARG A 338 -6.36 -27.03 -18.63
C ARG A 338 -6.09 -27.12 -17.13
N VAL A 339 -6.53 -26.14 -16.35
CA VAL A 339 -6.46 -26.18 -14.88
C VAL A 339 -7.31 -27.31 -14.31
N GLN A 340 -8.51 -27.55 -14.85
CA GLN A 340 -9.33 -28.70 -14.43
C GLN A 340 -8.64 -30.03 -14.76
N ALA A 341 -8.07 -30.16 -15.96
CA ALA A 341 -7.34 -31.35 -16.37
C ALA A 341 -6.14 -31.62 -15.45
N TYR A 342 -5.38 -30.56 -15.11
CA TYR A 342 -4.28 -30.63 -14.16
C TYR A 342 -4.75 -31.06 -12.76
N ALA A 343 -5.86 -30.49 -12.27
CA ALA A 343 -6.42 -30.86 -10.97
C ALA A 343 -6.76 -32.37 -10.93
N LYS A 344 -7.44 -32.87 -11.98
CA LYS A 344 -7.81 -34.27 -12.11
C LYS A 344 -6.59 -35.20 -12.15
N SER A 345 -5.55 -34.88 -12.94
CA SER A 345 -4.38 -35.74 -13.08
C SER A 345 -3.49 -35.80 -11.83
N ASN A 346 -3.63 -34.84 -10.91
CA ASN A 346 -2.85 -34.78 -9.67
C ASN A 346 -3.70 -35.07 -8.42
N GLY A 347 -4.95 -35.54 -8.57
CA GLY A 347 -5.83 -35.84 -7.44
C GLY A 347 -6.24 -34.62 -6.60
N ILE A 348 -6.25 -33.43 -7.20
CA ILE A 348 -6.55 -32.16 -6.53
C ILE A 348 -8.04 -31.84 -6.67
N GLY A 349 -8.69 -31.37 -5.60
CA GLY A 349 -10.08 -30.93 -5.64
C GLY A 349 -10.30 -29.78 -6.63
N PHE A 350 -11.45 -29.77 -7.31
CA PHE A 350 -11.78 -28.75 -8.32
C PHE A 350 -13.18 -28.16 -8.11
N GLN A 351 -13.31 -26.85 -8.30
CA GLN A 351 -14.57 -26.12 -8.31
C GLN A 351 -14.73 -25.33 -9.61
N ASP A 352 -15.83 -25.54 -10.33
CA ASP A 352 -16.18 -24.73 -11.50
C ASP A 352 -16.58 -23.32 -11.07
N ASN A 353 -15.99 -22.31 -11.71
CA ASN A 353 -16.31 -20.90 -11.47
C ASN A 353 -17.15 -20.26 -12.60
N GLY A 354 -17.66 -21.07 -13.54
CA GLY A 354 -18.39 -20.61 -14.73
C GLY A 354 -17.50 -19.83 -15.72
N SER A 355 -18.00 -19.52 -16.92
CA SER A 355 -17.23 -18.80 -17.96
C SER A 355 -16.79 -17.36 -17.61
N TYR A 356 -16.92 -16.93 -16.34
CA TYR A 356 -16.53 -15.62 -15.84
C TYR A 356 -15.91 -15.74 -14.45
N ALA A 357 -14.62 -16.07 -14.38
CA ALA A 357 -13.86 -16.06 -13.14
C ALA A 357 -13.58 -14.61 -12.65
N ILE A 358 -14.43 -14.08 -11.76
CA ILE A 358 -14.03 -13.20 -10.64
C ILE A 358 -15.00 -13.30 -9.47
N PRO A 359 -14.50 -13.15 -8.23
CA PRO A 359 -14.99 -13.86 -7.06
C PRO A 359 -16.38 -13.35 -6.68
N PHE A 360 -17.12 -14.27 -6.09
CA PHE A 360 -18.30 -14.06 -5.26
C PHE A 360 -18.60 -12.63 -4.80
N VAL A 361 -19.90 -12.30 -4.95
CA VAL A 361 -20.67 -11.11 -4.56
C VAL A 361 -20.66 -10.85 -3.02
N THR A 362 -19.59 -11.15 -2.28
CA THR A 362 -19.65 -11.21 -0.80
C THR A 362 -18.52 -10.55 0.00
N GLN A 363 -17.40 -10.10 -0.58
CA GLN A 363 -16.33 -9.48 0.22
C GLN A 363 -16.48 -7.96 0.38
N GLU A 364 -16.28 -7.45 1.61
CA GLU A 364 -16.20 -6.02 1.91
C GLU A 364 -14.80 -5.47 1.62
N TYR A 365 -14.71 -4.32 0.94
CA TYR A 365 -13.46 -3.65 0.58
C TYR A 365 -13.39 -2.24 1.15
N ILE A 366 -12.23 -1.84 1.67
CA ILE A 366 -11.96 -0.50 2.16
C ILE A 366 -11.33 0.31 1.01
N SER A 367 -11.93 1.44 0.64
CA SER A 367 -11.31 2.38 -0.30
C SER A 367 -11.70 3.83 -0.01
N GLY A 368 -10.70 4.70 0.06
CA GLY A 368 -10.89 6.11 0.44
C GLY A 368 -11.55 6.25 1.82
N SER A 369 -12.79 6.75 1.86
CA SER A 369 -13.52 7.01 3.13
C SER A 369 -14.55 5.95 3.50
N PHE A 370 -14.71 4.88 2.71
CA PHE A 370 -15.81 3.93 2.89
C PHE A 370 -15.38 2.47 2.75
N ARG A 371 -16.10 1.60 3.46
CA ARG A 371 -16.24 0.18 3.17
C ARG A 371 -17.29 -0.02 2.10
N TYR A 372 -17.01 -0.89 1.15
CA TYR A 372 -17.86 -1.21 0.01
C TYR A 372 -18.11 -2.71 -0.07
N LYS A 373 -19.26 -3.10 -0.61
CA LYS A 373 -19.55 -4.48 -1.02
C LYS A 373 -19.72 -4.50 -2.54
N VAL A 374 -19.04 -5.41 -3.23
CA VAL A 374 -19.23 -5.60 -4.67
C VAL A 374 -20.61 -6.22 -4.90
N LEU A 375 -21.39 -5.62 -5.79
CA LEU A 375 -22.73 -6.08 -6.19
C LEU A 375 -22.69 -6.82 -7.53
N THR A 376 -21.95 -6.28 -8.49
CA THR A 376 -21.71 -6.90 -9.79
C THR A 376 -20.26 -6.71 -10.19
N SER A 377 -19.73 -7.60 -11.02
CA SER A 377 -18.38 -7.58 -11.58
C SER A 377 -18.43 -7.67 -13.11
N GLY A 378 -17.38 -7.20 -13.78
CA GLY A 378 -17.23 -7.22 -15.23
C GLY A 378 -15.79 -6.94 -15.64
N SER A 379 -15.48 -7.10 -16.93
CA SER A 379 -14.12 -6.99 -17.50
C SER A 379 -13.45 -5.63 -17.25
N ASN A 380 -14.22 -4.56 -17.04
CA ASN A 380 -13.74 -3.20 -16.78
C ASN A 380 -14.13 -2.66 -15.38
N GLY A 381 -14.44 -3.57 -14.45
CA GLY A 381 -15.08 -3.25 -13.17
C GLY A 381 -16.57 -3.58 -13.16
N GLY A 382 -17.26 -3.20 -12.10
CA GLY A 382 -18.69 -3.47 -11.94
C GLY A 382 -19.38 -2.46 -11.06
N THR A 383 -20.29 -2.92 -10.20
CA THR A 383 -21.01 -2.02 -9.28
C THR A 383 -20.76 -2.37 -7.83
N VAL A 384 -20.77 -1.36 -6.98
CA VAL A 384 -20.55 -1.51 -5.53
C VAL A 384 -21.61 -0.76 -4.72
N GLN A 385 -21.81 -1.24 -3.50
CA GLN A 385 -22.61 -0.63 -2.46
C GLN A 385 -21.70 -0.06 -1.37
N VAL A 386 -21.97 1.16 -0.89
CA VAL A 386 -21.35 1.67 0.34
C VAL A 386 -21.96 0.97 1.55
N ILE A 387 -21.14 0.25 2.32
CA ILE A 387 -21.56 -0.43 3.54
C ILE A 387 -21.47 0.49 4.75
N ALA A 388 -20.34 1.18 4.93
CA ALA A 388 -20.13 2.08 6.07
C ALA A 388 -18.98 3.05 5.80
N PRO A 389 -18.94 4.24 6.43
CA PRO A 389 -17.71 5.03 6.49
C PRO A 389 -16.64 4.30 7.33
N ILE A 390 -15.37 4.46 6.97
CA ILE A 390 -14.24 3.89 7.73
C ILE A 390 -13.97 4.73 8.99
N ASN A 391 -14.20 6.04 8.91
CA ASN A 391 -13.96 6.97 10.02
C ASN A 391 -15.20 7.84 10.28
N ASN A 392 -15.86 7.59 11.42
CA ASN A 392 -17.04 8.32 11.87
C ASN A 392 -16.73 9.72 12.45
N LYS A 393 -15.47 10.16 12.47
CA LYS A 393 -15.07 11.52 12.90
C LYS A 393 -15.21 12.57 11.79
N LYS A 394 -15.28 12.17 10.51
CA LYS A 394 -15.39 13.12 9.39
C LYS A 394 -16.74 13.86 9.42
N THR A 395 -16.69 15.19 9.28
CA THR A 395 -17.87 16.06 9.30
C THR A 395 -18.49 16.29 7.92
N LYS A 396 -17.75 16.04 6.83
CA LYS A 396 -18.22 16.14 5.45
C LYS A 396 -17.78 14.91 4.67
N LEU A 397 -18.72 14.30 3.95
CA LEU A 397 -18.48 13.13 3.11
C LEU A 397 -19.08 13.31 1.71
N THR A 398 -18.36 12.83 0.71
CA THR A 398 -18.85 12.70 -0.66
C THR A 398 -18.80 11.23 -1.02
N ILE A 399 -19.94 10.63 -1.31
CA ILE A 399 -20.03 9.29 -1.89
C ILE A 399 -19.57 9.42 -3.35
N PRO A 400 -18.45 8.80 -3.74
CA PRO A 400 -17.88 9.04 -5.05
C PRO A 400 -18.74 8.39 -6.14
N ALA A 401 -18.57 8.84 -7.39
CA ALA A 401 -19.26 8.23 -8.53
C ALA A 401 -18.70 6.84 -8.85
N THR A 402 -17.38 6.71 -8.77
CA THR A 402 -16.64 5.47 -8.95
C THR A 402 -15.63 5.31 -7.82
N VAL A 403 -15.21 4.07 -7.57
CA VAL A 403 -14.15 3.75 -6.62
C VAL A 403 -13.20 2.74 -7.26
N LYS A 404 -11.90 2.95 -7.07
CA LYS A 404 -10.90 1.97 -7.46
C LYS A 404 -10.85 0.86 -6.41
N LEU A 405 -11.14 -0.36 -6.83
CA LEU A 405 -10.87 -1.59 -6.08
C LEU A 405 -9.86 -2.37 -6.92
N ASN A 406 -8.62 -2.43 -6.43
CA ASN A 406 -7.46 -2.88 -7.21
C ASN A 406 -7.30 -2.02 -8.49
N THR A 407 -7.18 -2.64 -9.66
CA THR A 407 -7.00 -1.95 -10.95
C THR A 407 -8.32 -1.53 -11.63
N TYR A 408 -9.48 -1.93 -11.10
CA TYR A 408 -10.78 -1.69 -11.73
C TYR A 408 -11.52 -0.50 -11.12
N ASN A 409 -12.21 0.26 -11.97
CA ASN A 409 -13.12 1.32 -11.55
C ASN A 409 -14.53 0.74 -11.36
N PHE A 410 -14.97 0.61 -10.11
CA PHE A 410 -16.34 0.21 -9.81
C PHE A 410 -17.25 1.42 -9.71
N THR A 411 -18.45 1.33 -10.28
CA THR A 411 -19.49 2.35 -10.15
C THR A 411 -20.20 2.20 -8.80
N VAL A 412 -20.28 3.28 -8.01
CA VAL A 412 -21.01 3.25 -6.74
C VAL A 412 -22.50 3.45 -7.03
N THR A 413 -23.29 2.38 -6.90
CA THR A 413 -24.70 2.36 -7.29
C THR A 413 -25.65 2.36 -6.11
N SER A 414 -25.21 2.02 -4.89
CA SER A 414 -26.12 2.02 -3.74
C SER A 414 -25.45 2.31 -2.40
N ILE A 415 -26.27 2.60 -1.40
CA ILE A 415 -25.88 2.75 0.01
C ILE A 415 -26.65 1.73 0.83
N ALA A 416 -25.95 0.96 1.67
CA ALA A 416 -26.53 -0.13 2.45
C ALA A 416 -27.50 0.35 3.53
N LYS A 417 -28.31 -0.60 4.00
CA LYS A 417 -29.11 -0.46 5.22
C LYS A 417 -28.18 -0.12 6.40
N ASN A 418 -28.58 0.85 7.23
CA ASN A 418 -27.83 1.32 8.39
C ASN A 418 -26.43 1.91 8.11
N ALA A 419 -26.04 2.19 6.87
CA ALA A 419 -24.63 2.47 6.52
C ALA A 419 -23.95 3.60 7.33
N PHE A 420 -24.69 4.65 7.66
CA PHE A 420 -24.25 5.81 8.45
C PHE A 420 -25.03 5.94 9.76
N LYS A 421 -25.71 4.88 10.21
CA LYS A 421 -26.58 4.92 11.40
C LYS A 421 -25.82 5.50 12.60
N SER A 422 -26.46 6.47 13.27
CA SER A 422 -25.96 7.18 14.44
C SER A 422 -24.62 7.90 14.22
N ASN A 423 -24.25 8.26 12.99
CA ASN A 423 -23.07 9.10 12.79
C ASN A 423 -23.35 10.55 13.27
N LYS A 424 -22.97 10.83 14.51
CA LYS A 424 -23.21 12.09 15.23
C LYS A 424 -22.31 13.24 14.82
N LYS A 425 -21.28 13.00 13.99
CA LYS A 425 -20.33 14.03 13.56
C LYS A 425 -20.55 14.48 12.12
N LEU A 426 -21.20 13.67 11.29
CA LEU A 426 -21.51 13.98 9.90
C LEU A 426 -22.45 15.19 9.79
N LYS A 427 -21.92 16.33 9.32
CA LYS A 427 -22.65 17.58 9.06
C LYS A 427 -23.12 17.72 7.62
N SER A 428 -22.39 17.14 6.66
CA SER A 428 -22.72 17.26 5.23
C SER A 428 -22.46 15.96 4.47
N VAL A 429 -23.40 15.54 3.63
CA VAL A 429 -23.20 14.43 2.69
C VAL A 429 -23.64 14.78 1.26
N ASN A 430 -22.79 14.45 0.30
CA ASN A 430 -23.10 14.49 -1.13
C ASN A 430 -23.18 13.05 -1.68
N ILE A 431 -24.34 12.66 -2.22
CA ILE A 431 -24.59 11.33 -2.77
C ILE A 431 -24.16 11.30 -4.24
N GLY A 432 -23.35 10.32 -4.62
CA GLY A 432 -22.74 10.21 -5.95
C GLY A 432 -23.75 10.15 -7.10
N LYS A 433 -23.36 10.65 -8.28
CA LYS A 433 -24.24 10.79 -9.46
C LYS A 433 -24.80 9.46 -10.00
N TYR A 434 -24.13 8.34 -9.71
CA TYR A 434 -24.55 7.00 -10.18
C TYR A 434 -25.32 6.18 -9.14
N VAL A 435 -25.50 6.70 -7.92
CA VAL A 435 -26.28 6.02 -6.88
C VAL A 435 -27.76 5.98 -7.30
N THR A 436 -28.34 4.79 -7.32
CA THR A 436 -29.75 4.54 -7.65
C THR A 436 -30.58 4.29 -6.39
N SER A 437 -30.02 3.61 -5.37
CA SER A 437 -30.77 3.26 -4.15
C SER A 437 -30.05 3.62 -2.84
N ILE A 438 -30.83 4.03 -1.84
CA ILE A 438 -30.38 4.29 -0.47
C ILE A 438 -31.17 3.38 0.47
N GLY A 439 -30.48 2.56 1.26
CA GLY A 439 -31.09 1.55 2.11
C GLY A 439 -31.86 2.09 3.32
N ASP A 440 -32.62 1.21 3.94
CA ASP A 440 -33.37 1.50 5.18
C ASP A 440 -32.44 2.00 6.28
N ARG A 441 -32.88 3.04 7.00
CA ARG A 441 -32.12 3.63 8.11
C ARG A 441 -30.68 4.03 7.75
N ALA A 442 -30.35 4.21 6.46
CA ALA A 442 -28.98 4.48 6.02
C ALA A 442 -28.32 5.66 6.73
N PHE A 443 -29.05 6.73 7.03
CA PHE A 443 -28.59 7.89 7.80
C PHE A 443 -29.42 8.11 9.07
N TYR A 444 -29.95 7.03 9.65
CA TYR A 444 -30.78 7.10 10.85
C TYR A 444 -29.98 7.73 11.99
N ASN A 445 -30.56 8.73 12.65
CA ASN A 445 -30.00 9.42 13.82
C ASN A 445 -28.66 10.13 13.56
N CYS A 446 -28.37 10.51 12.31
CA CYS A 446 -27.26 11.43 11.96
C CYS A 446 -27.57 12.86 12.40
N SER A 447 -27.63 13.11 13.71
CA SER A 447 -28.24 14.33 14.26
C SER A 447 -27.46 15.62 13.98
N ALA A 448 -26.19 15.54 13.58
CA ALA A 448 -25.40 16.71 13.15
C ALA A 448 -25.61 17.08 11.68
N LEU A 449 -26.28 16.24 10.88
CA LEU A 449 -26.42 16.43 9.44
C LEU A 449 -27.26 17.67 9.14
N THR A 450 -26.64 18.70 8.57
CA THR A 450 -27.29 19.95 8.15
C THR A 450 -27.58 20.00 6.65
N THR A 451 -26.71 19.38 5.85
CA THR A 451 -26.70 19.51 4.39
C THR A 451 -26.69 18.13 3.72
N LEU A 452 -27.63 17.93 2.78
CA LEU A 452 -27.78 16.71 2.00
C LEU A 452 -27.97 17.07 0.52
N LYS A 453 -27.14 16.52 -0.36
CA LYS A 453 -27.30 16.62 -1.81
C LYS A 453 -27.44 15.23 -2.41
N PHE A 454 -28.47 15.01 -3.22
CA PHE A 454 -28.70 13.73 -3.90
C PHE A 454 -28.08 13.72 -5.29
N GLY A 455 -27.63 12.55 -5.73
CA GLY A 455 -27.35 12.27 -7.14
C GLY A 455 -28.64 12.23 -7.96
N ASN A 456 -28.53 12.48 -9.26
CA ASN A 456 -29.67 12.55 -10.19
C ASN A 456 -30.30 11.17 -10.52
N LYS A 457 -29.57 10.07 -10.34
CA LYS A 457 -30.06 8.70 -10.60
C LYS A 457 -30.81 8.04 -9.44
N VAL A 458 -30.82 8.65 -8.25
CA VAL A 458 -31.50 8.08 -7.07
C VAL A 458 -33.01 7.95 -7.33
N ASN A 459 -33.50 6.72 -7.38
CA ASN A 459 -34.90 6.37 -7.62
C ASN A 459 -35.58 5.72 -6.39
N GLU A 460 -34.79 5.17 -5.47
CA GLU A 460 -35.28 4.53 -4.25
C GLU A 460 -34.57 5.05 -2.99
N ILE A 461 -35.37 5.38 -1.96
CA ILE A 461 -34.88 5.76 -0.63
C ILE A 461 -35.64 4.96 0.42
N GLY A 462 -34.91 4.26 1.27
CA GLY A 462 -35.41 3.32 2.27
C GLY A 462 -36.22 3.93 3.41
N LYS A 463 -36.94 3.07 4.13
CA LYS A 463 -37.72 3.42 5.32
C LYS A 463 -36.81 4.04 6.38
N ALA A 464 -37.27 5.12 7.00
CA ALA A 464 -36.56 5.83 8.06
C ALA A 464 -35.11 6.25 7.70
N ALA A 465 -34.76 6.38 6.42
CA ALA A 465 -33.37 6.59 6.00
C ALA A 465 -32.76 7.87 6.60
N PHE A 466 -33.53 8.92 6.86
CA PHE A 466 -33.06 10.17 7.50
C PHE A 466 -33.82 10.48 8.79
N ARG A 467 -34.43 9.48 9.44
CA ARG A 467 -35.12 9.67 10.72
C ARG A 467 -34.13 10.14 11.78
N GLY A 468 -34.46 11.20 12.53
CA GLY A 468 -33.62 11.73 13.60
C GLY A 468 -32.46 12.62 13.14
N CYS A 469 -32.43 13.04 11.87
CA CYS A 469 -31.49 14.06 11.39
C CYS A 469 -31.94 15.46 11.85
N PHE A 470 -31.88 15.72 13.16
CA PHE A 470 -32.48 16.89 13.81
C PHE A 470 -32.06 18.23 13.21
N ASN A 471 -30.82 18.33 12.70
CA ASN A 471 -30.26 19.57 12.17
C ASN A 471 -30.43 19.77 10.66
N LEU A 472 -31.06 18.84 9.93
CA LEU A 472 -31.21 18.90 8.49
C LEU A 472 -32.13 20.07 8.10
N LYS A 473 -31.64 21.02 7.29
CA LYS A 473 -32.37 22.29 7.03
C LYS A 473 -33.25 22.25 5.79
N LYS A 474 -32.74 21.69 4.69
CA LYS A 474 -33.39 21.71 3.37
C LYS A 474 -33.20 20.37 2.67
N VAL A 475 -34.22 19.93 1.94
CA VAL A 475 -34.19 18.70 1.13
C VAL A 475 -34.87 18.94 -0.22
N LYS A 476 -34.21 18.52 -1.30
CA LYS A 476 -34.80 18.40 -2.64
C LYS A 476 -34.69 16.94 -3.08
N LEU A 477 -35.81 16.23 -3.10
CA LEU A 477 -35.85 14.85 -3.57
C LEU A 477 -35.63 14.79 -5.10
N PRO A 478 -34.88 13.79 -5.60
CA PRO A 478 -34.73 13.55 -7.03
C PRO A 478 -36.07 13.30 -7.72
N THR A 479 -36.16 13.65 -9.01
CA THR A 479 -37.39 13.50 -9.81
C THR A 479 -37.79 12.05 -10.07
N ARG A 480 -36.86 11.09 -9.93
CA ARG A 480 -37.08 9.65 -10.10
C ARG A 480 -37.68 8.98 -8.87
N VAL A 481 -37.72 9.65 -7.72
CA VAL A 481 -38.30 9.10 -6.49
C VAL A 481 -39.83 9.11 -6.56
N THR A 482 -40.41 7.93 -6.64
CA THR A 482 -41.87 7.74 -6.74
C THR A 482 -42.55 7.64 -5.37
N THR A 483 -41.84 7.24 -4.32
CA THR A 483 -42.42 7.07 -2.97
C THR A 483 -41.54 7.73 -1.92
N VAL A 484 -42.14 8.60 -1.09
CA VAL A 484 -41.56 9.03 0.18
C VAL A 484 -41.89 7.94 1.19
N LYS A 485 -40.96 7.04 1.49
CA LYS A 485 -41.21 5.89 2.37
C LYS A 485 -41.54 6.31 3.81
N ASP A 486 -42.06 5.34 4.57
CA ASP A 486 -42.43 5.51 5.97
C ASP A 486 -41.26 6.09 6.80
N GLU A 487 -41.60 7.03 7.68
CA GLU A 487 -40.67 7.68 8.62
C GLU A 487 -39.44 8.36 7.99
N LEU A 488 -39.41 8.58 6.67
CA LEU A 488 -38.20 8.98 5.94
C LEU A 488 -37.44 10.16 6.58
N PHE A 489 -38.17 11.20 6.99
CA PHE A 489 -37.66 12.40 7.66
C PHE A 489 -38.25 12.59 9.06
N TYR A 490 -38.68 11.50 9.71
CA TYR A 490 -39.24 11.57 11.06
C TYR A 490 -38.30 12.31 12.01
N GLY A 491 -38.81 13.33 12.68
CA GLY A 491 -38.08 14.09 13.68
C GLY A 491 -37.01 15.03 13.12
N CYS A 492 -36.98 15.34 11.82
CA CYS A 492 -36.07 16.37 11.29
C CYS A 492 -36.50 17.78 11.72
N LYS A 493 -36.28 18.13 12.99
CA LYS A 493 -36.84 19.31 13.67
C LYS A 493 -36.49 20.65 12.99
N ARG A 494 -35.32 20.77 12.35
CA ARG A 494 -34.87 22.00 11.64
C ARG A 494 -35.19 22.03 10.14
N LEU A 495 -35.92 21.04 9.63
CA LEU A 495 -36.26 20.95 8.21
C LEU A 495 -37.32 21.99 7.84
N THR A 496 -36.93 23.07 7.18
CA THR A 496 -37.83 24.18 6.84
C THR A 496 -38.35 24.10 5.41
N ASN A 497 -37.57 23.52 4.49
CA ASN A 497 -37.89 23.46 3.06
C ASN A 497 -37.74 22.03 2.54
N VAL A 498 -38.83 21.50 1.96
CA VAL A 498 -38.85 20.20 1.30
C VAL A 498 -39.45 20.34 -0.08
N THR A 499 -38.71 19.91 -1.10
CA THR A 499 -39.20 19.75 -2.46
C THR A 499 -39.33 18.27 -2.76
N LEU A 500 -40.56 17.81 -2.98
CA LEU A 500 -40.85 16.44 -3.43
C LEU A 500 -40.58 16.29 -4.93
N GLY A 501 -40.29 15.06 -5.38
CA GLY A 501 -40.09 14.78 -6.80
C GLY A 501 -41.41 14.86 -7.58
N ASN A 502 -41.38 15.36 -8.81
CA ASN A 502 -42.60 15.48 -9.62
C ASN A 502 -43.29 14.13 -9.93
N ASN A 503 -42.54 13.01 -9.85
CA ASN A 503 -43.09 11.66 -10.03
C ASN A 503 -43.53 10.98 -8.72
N THR A 504 -43.54 11.69 -7.59
CA THR A 504 -43.99 11.12 -6.33
C THR A 504 -45.48 10.79 -6.37
N THR A 505 -45.82 9.53 -6.09
CA THR A 505 -47.19 8.99 -6.03
C THR A 505 -47.66 8.74 -4.60
N THR A 506 -46.75 8.56 -3.64
CA THR A 506 -47.09 8.22 -2.26
C THR A 506 -46.22 8.98 -1.26
N VAL A 507 -46.87 9.54 -0.23
CA VAL A 507 -46.24 10.01 1.01
C VAL A 507 -46.57 9.01 2.12
N GLY A 508 -45.56 8.33 2.66
CA GLY A 508 -45.71 7.23 3.60
C GLY A 508 -46.13 7.65 5.01
N ASN A 509 -46.33 6.64 5.86
CA ASN A 509 -46.71 6.83 7.25
C ASN A 509 -45.60 7.55 8.03
N SER A 510 -45.97 8.54 8.83
CA SER A 510 -45.04 9.31 9.66
C SER A 510 -43.86 9.94 8.91
N ALA A 511 -43.93 10.08 7.58
CA ALA A 511 -42.80 10.47 6.72
C ALA A 511 -42.12 11.78 7.14
N PHE A 512 -42.89 12.76 7.64
CA PHE A 512 -42.42 14.04 8.15
C PHE A 512 -42.86 14.28 9.60
N SER A 513 -43.28 13.24 10.33
CA SER A 513 -43.76 13.39 11.71
C SER A 513 -42.67 14.02 12.59
N GLY A 514 -43.00 15.09 13.31
CA GLY A 514 -42.07 15.81 14.18
C GLY A 514 -41.11 16.77 13.46
N CYS A 515 -41.32 17.05 12.16
CA CYS A 515 -40.63 18.12 11.44
C CYS A 515 -41.15 19.50 11.89
N THR A 516 -40.86 19.89 13.13
CA THR A 516 -41.41 21.10 13.75
C THR A 516 -41.00 22.39 13.05
N GLY A 517 -39.91 22.42 12.29
CA GLY A 517 -39.47 23.59 11.51
C GLY A 517 -40.15 23.76 10.15
N LEU A 518 -40.90 22.75 9.67
CA LEU A 518 -41.49 22.78 8.33
C LEU A 518 -42.61 23.81 8.28
N LYS A 519 -42.45 24.86 7.45
CA LYS A 519 -43.42 25.96 7.34
C LYS A 519 -44.47 25.73 6.26
N SER A 520 -44.06 25.12 5.15
CA SER A 520 -44.93 24.81 4.03
C SER A 520 -44.49 23.56 3.30
N ILE A 521 -45.42 22.87 2.66
CA ILE A 521 -45.10 21.77 1.73
C ILE A 521 -45.99 21.81 0.48
N THR A 522 -45.39 21.46 -0.65
CA THR A 522 -46.13 21.23 -1.90
C THR A 522 -46.18 19.74 -2.20
N ILE A 523 -47.40 19.22 -2.33
CA ILE A 523 -47.74 17.86 -2.73
C ILE A 523 -47.87 17.84 -4.27
N PRO A 524 -46.98 17.11 -5.00
CA PRO A 524 -47.00 17.02 -6.46
C PRO A 524 -48.29 16.45 -7.03
N SER A 525 -48.52 16.69 -8.33
CA SER A 525 -49.79 16.36 -8.99
C SER A 525 -50.10 14.85 -9.06
N LYS A 526 -49.07 14.01 -9.04
CA LYS A 526 -49.19 12.55 -9.14
C LYS A 526 -49.43 11.84 -7.79
N VAL A 527 -49.42 12.56 -6.67
CA VAL A 527 -49.60 11.94 -5.34
C VAL A 527 -51.03 11.43 -5.19
N LYS A 528 -51.15 10.11 -4.97
CA LYS A 528 -52.39 9.37 -4.72
C LYS A 528 -52.68 9.17 -3.24
N THR A 529 -51.64 9.07 -2.41
CA THR A 529 -51.79 8.71 -0.99
C THR A 529 -50.90 9.57 -0.08
N ILE A 530 -51.48 10.04 1.02
CA ILE A 530 -50.78 10.59 2.20
C ILE A 530 -51.04 9.65 3.38
N GLY A 531 -49.99 9.10 3.96
CA GLY A 531 -50.03 8.08 5.01
C GLY A 531 -50.52 8.60 6.37
N ASN A 532 -50.76 7.67 7.29
CA ASN A 532 -51.13 8.01 8.66
C ASN A 532 -49.97 8.75 9.35
N LYS A 533 -50.28 9.77 10.15
CA LYS A 533 -49.29 10.60 10.87
C LYS A 533 -48.24 11.27 9.96
N ALA A 534 -48.44 11.35 8.63
CA ALA A 534 -47.44 11.85 7.69
C ALA A 534 -46.83 13.21 8.08
N PHE A 535 -47.63 14.14 8.60
CA PHE A 535 -47.20 15.45 9.11
C PHE A 535 -47.55 15.65 10.60
N TYR A 536 -47.62 14.56 11.35
CA TYR A 536 -47.93 14.62 12.78
C TYR A 536 -46.93 15.52 13.51
N ASN A 537 -47.41 16.42 14.37
CA ASN A 537 -46.56 17.32 15.17
C ASN A 537 -45.63 18.24 14.34
N CYS A 538 -46.00 18.55 13.09
CA CYS A 538 -45.38 19.62 12.31
C CYS A 538 -45.94 21.00 12.73
N LYS A 539 -45.65 21.42 13.96
CA LYS A 539 -46.29 22.57 14.63
C LYS A 539 -46.25 23.90 13.84
N ASN A 540 -45.21 24.13 13.05
CA ASN A 540 -45.07 25.35 12.25
C ASN A 540 -45.59 25.24 10.81
N LEU A 541 -46.21 24.11 10.44
CA LEU A 541 -46.72 23.91 9.09
C LEU A 541 -47.99 24.74 8.88
N LYS A 542 -47.83 25.89 8.22
CA LYS A 542 -48.90 26.87 7.95
C LYS A 542 -49.53 26.75 6.56
N LYS A 543 -48.86 26.08 5.62
CA LYS A 543 -49.35 25.99 4.22
C LYS A 543 -49.08 24.62 3.61
N ILE A 544 -50.13 24.00 3.09
CA ILE A 544 -50.05 22.76 2.31
C ILE A 544 -50.64 23.07 0.94
N THR A 545 -49.88 22.88 -0.13
CA THR A 545 -50.38 23.06 -1.51
C THR A 545 -50.45 21.71 -2.19
N VAL A 546 -51.63 21.29 -2.66
CA VAL A 546 -51.82 20.09 -3.48
C VAL A 546 -51.95 20.52 -4.94
N LYS A 547 -51.00 20.12 -5.80
CA LYS A 547 -50.94 20.60 -7.19
C LYS A 547 -51.87 19.88 -8.17
N GLY A 548 -52.29 18.65 -7.88
CA GLY A 548 -53.04 17.83 -8.83
C GLY A 548 -54.31 17.23 -8.26
N THR A 549 -54.96 16.43 -9.09
CA THR A 549 -56.28 15.84 -8.85
C THR A 549 -56.22 14.36 -8.45
N ALA A 550 -55.02 13.78 -8.40
CA ALA A 550 -54.80 12.34 -8.21
C ALA A 550 -54.96 11.86 -6.75
N LEU A 551 -55.01 12.75 -5.76
CA LEU A 551 -55.07 12.37 -4.34
C LEU A 551 -56.38 11.64 -4.01
N LYS A 552 -56.26 10.41 -3.49
CA LYS A 552 -57.36 9.50 -3.15
C LYS A 552 -57.45 9.21 -1.65
N LYS A 553 -56.32 9.11 -0.94
CA LYS A 553 -56.28 8.67 0.46
C LYS A 553 -55.43 9.60 1.33
N VAL A 554 -55.97 9.97 2.50
CA VAL A 554 -55.25 10.69 3.57
C VAL A 554 -55.47 9.93 4.89
N GLY A 555 -54.37 9.59 5.57
CA GLY A 555 -54.39 8.83 6.82
C GLY A 555 -54.99 9.61 8.01
N GLY A 556 -55.60 8.90 8.96
CA GLY A 556 -56.47 9.48 9.99
C GLY A 556 -55.83 10.51 10.94
N SER A 557 -54.51 10.45 11.14
CA SER A 557 -53.77 11.46 11.92
C SER A 557 -52.73 12.21 11.09
N ALA A 558 -52.88 12.24 9.75
CA ALA A 558 -51.89 12.83 8.85
C ALA A 558 -51.54 14.27 9.20
N LEU A 559 -52.49 15.05 9.72
CA LEU A 559 -52.36 16.48 10.03
C LEU A 559 -52.54 16.79 11.52
N LYS A 560 -52.43 15.79 12.41
CA LYS A 560 -52.59 16.02 13.86
C LYS A 560 -51.42 16.84 14.41
N LYS A 561 -51.72 17.89 15.20
CA LYS A 561 -50.74 18.82 15.80
C LYS A 561 -49.92 19.65 14.77
N ILE A 562 -50.51 19.97 13.62
CA ILE A 562 -49.99 21.05 12.74
C ILE A 562 -50.42 22.43 13.27
N ASN A 563 -50.00 23.52 12.62
CA ASN A 563 -50.46 24.86 12.98
C ASN A 563 -51.99 24.96 12.87
N SER A 564 -52.67 25.49 13.89
CA SER A 564 -54.12 25.62 13.92
C SER A 564 -54.66 26.53 12.81
N TRP A 565 -53.89 27.51 12.35
CA TRP A 565 -54.25 28.42 11.24
C TRP A 565 -53.66 27.97 9.90
N ALA A 566 -53.31 26.69 9.75
CA ALA A 566 -52.82 26.20 8.48
C ALA A 566 -53.85 26.35 7.34
N THR A 567 -53.36 26.55 6.12
CA THR A 567 -54.17 26.58 4.90
C THR A 567 -53.82 25.40 3.99
N ILE A 568 -54.84 24.76 3.41
CA ILE A 568 -54.68 23.70 2.42
C ILE A 568 -55.17 24.22 1.07
N LYS A 569 -54.23 24.61 0.20
CA LYS A 569 -54.53 25.05 -1.17
C LYS A 569 -54.63 23.86 -2.10
N VAL A 570 -55.69 23.81 -2.90
CA VAL A 570 -55.99 22.69 -3.80
C VAL A 570 -56.47 23.21 -5.15
N PRO A 571 -56.48 22.40 -6.23
CA PRO A 571 -57.00 22.87 -7.52
C PRO A 571 -58.47 23.29 -7.38
N LYS A 572 -58.86 24.40 -8.04
CA LYS A 572 -60.23 24.96 -7.99
C LYS A 572 -61.30 23.89 -8.19
N SER A 573 -61.08 22.96 -9.14
CA SER A 573 -62.00 21.86 -9.46
C SER A 573 -62.12 20.76 -8.40
N LYS A 574 -61.28 20.75 -7.34
CA LYS A 574 -61.24 19.70 -6.31
C LYS A 574 -61.48 20.19 -4.88
N VAL A 575 -61.84 21.46 -4.68
CA VAL A 575 -62.07 22.04 -3.34
C VAL A 575 -63.06 21.21 -2.52
N SER A 576 -64.26 20.92 -3.04
CA SER A 576 -65.27 20.12 -2.32
C SER A 576 -64.78 18.71 -1.99
N LYS A 577 -64.22 17.99 -2.98
CA LYS A 577 -63.68 16.63 -2.79
C LYS A 577 -62.58 16.59 -1.73
N TYR A 578 -61.64 17.51 -1.79
CA TYR A 578 -60.50 17.53 -0.87
C TYR A 578 -60.88 18.06 0.51
N THR A 579 -61.90 18.92 0.62
CA THR A 579 -62.49 19.28 1.92
C THR A 579 -63.00 18.05 2.65
N LYS A 580 -63.78 17.19 1.96
CA LYS A 580 -64.25 15.90 2.52
C LYS A 580 -63.08 14.97 2.85
N LEU A 581 -62.10 14.88 1.96
CA LEU A 581 -60.94 13.98 2.12
C LEU A 581 -60.05 14.35 3.31
N PHE A 582 -59.85 15.65 3.55
CA PHE A 582 -59.06 16.13 4.69
C PHE A 582 -59.88 16.18 5.98
N ARG A 583 -61.21 16.11 5.96
CA ARG A 583 -62.03 16.07 7.18
C ARG A 583 -61.62 14.91 8.09
N GLY A 584 -61.47 15.18 9.39
CA GLY A 584 -61.13 14.16 10.40
C GLY A 584 -59.71 13.60 10.30
N LYS A 585 -58.76 14.31 9.66
CA LYS A 585 -57.35 13.87 9.54
C LYS A 585 -56.43 14.42 10.63
N GLY A 586 -57.03 14.95 11.70
CA GLY A 586 -56.38 15.39 12.93
C GLY A 586 -56.05 16.88 13.02
N GLN A 587 -56.23 17.65 11.95
CA GLN A 587 -56.06 19.11 11.96
C GLN A 587 -57.17 19.83 12.76
N SER A 588 -56.89 21.06 13.19
CA SER A 588 -57.87 21.93 13.86
C SER A 588 -59.06 22.25 12.95
N LYS A 589 -60.24 22.51 13.55
CA LYS A 589 -61.44 22.99 12.85
C LYS A 589 -61.21 24.31 12.10
N THR A 590 -60.23 25.11 12.54
CA THR A 590 -59.83 26.39 11.92
C THR A 590 -59.02 26.24 10.63
N VAL A 591 -58.54 25.04 10.29
CA VAL A 591 -57.78 24.79 9.06
C VAL A 591 -58.71 24.78 7.86
N LYS A 592 -58.50 25.71 6.92
CA LYS A 592 -59.34 25.87 5.72
C LYS A 592 -58.74 25.15 4.51
N VAL A 593 -59.61 24.52 3.72
CA VAL A 593 -59.29 24.04 2.37
C VAL A 593 -59.79 25.08 1.36
N SER A 594 -58.92 25.62 0.52
CA SER A 594 -59.23 26.70 -0.43
C SER A 594 -58.59 26.46 -1.80
N LYS A 595 -59.00 27.28 -2.78
CA LYS A 595 -58.28 27.42 -4.05
C LYS A 595 -56.88 28.02 -3.88
#